data_AF-A0A944ZCH3-F1
#
_entry.id   AF-A0A944ZCH3-F1
#
_cell.length_a   1.000
_cell.length_b   1.000
_cell.length_c   1.000
_cell.angle_alpha   90.00
_cell.angle_beta   90.00
_cell.angle_gamma   90.00
#
_symmetry.space_group_name_H-M   'P 1'
#
loop_
_entity.id
_entity.type
_entity.pdbx_description
1 polymer ?
#
loop_
_entity_poly.entity_id
_entity_poly.type
_entity_poly.pdbx_seq_one_letter_code
_entity_poly.pdbx_strand_id
1 'polypeptide(L)'
;PEKNKPTINIKEILKSGQFGQIKFADNGLHDNHIRFAVESKQDLELSGSMDDELVTDLLFYLLLHDQNPGKRLKAVKLLQNTQPAQETKMVLISALLTDSNPGIRLKSIRLLSTYKPGKIIQDACMKVLLEDENEAVRLSAMDIMEKAPTASMIPALQVVSVLDKNDFIRDRAQDLLRHFSMDVPNPRLEINS
;
A
#
# COMPACT_ATOMS: atom_id res chain seq x y z
N PRO A 1 38.47 22.07 16.36
CA PRO A 1 37.13 22.51 16.78
C PRO A 1 36.12 22.28 15.65
N GLU A 2 35.52 21.10 15.63
CA GLU A 2 34.37 20.83 14.76
C GLU A 2 33.20 21.70 15.23
N LYS A 3 32.80 22.64 14.39
CA LYS A 3 31.61 23.46 14.64
C LYS A 3 30.43 22.50 14.73
N ASN A 4 29.74 22.50 15.87
CA ASN A 4 28.42 21.92 16.06
C ASN A 4 27.52 22.36 14.89
N LYS A 5 27.38 21.51 13.89
CA LYS A 5 26.31 21.64 12.91
C LYS A 5 25.02 21.41 13.68
N PRO A 6 24.01 22.29 13.58
CA PRO A 6 22.74 22.07 14.26
C PRO A 6 22.19 20.72 13.82
N THR A 7 22.01 19.81 14.76
CA THR A 7 21.36 18.51 14.52
C THR A 7 19.88 18.80 14.34
N ILE A 8 19.47 19.02 13.10
CA ILE A 8 18.07 19.23 12.75
C ILE A 8 17.34 17.91 13.04
N ASN A 9 16.42 17.92 14.01
CA ASN A 9 15.59 16.77 14.33
C ASN A 9 14.48 16.62 13.27
N ILE A 10 14.83 16.01 12.14
CA ILE A 10 13.96 15.86 10.97
C ILE A 10 12.65 15.15 11.33
N LYS A 11 12.66 14.18 12.27
CA LYS A 11 11.45 13.50 12.74
C LYS A 11 10.45 14.44 13.41
N GLU A 12 10.93 15.40 14.19
CA GLU A 12 10.09 16.40 14.85
C GLU A 12 9.50 17.41 13.86
N ILE A 13 10.25 17.73 12.81
CA ILE A 13 9.80 18.62 11.73
C ILE A 13 8.78 17.92 10.80
N LEU A 14 8.95 16.62 10.53
CA LEU A 14 7.96 15.82 9.82
C LEU A 14 6.63 15.81 10.56
N LYS A 15 6.68 15.69 11.90
CA LYS A 15 5.50 15.70 12.78
C LYS A 15 4.86 17.08 12.91
N SER A 16 5.65 18.15 12.85
CA SER A 16 5.14 19.53 12.99
C SER A 16 4.59 20.10 11.67
N GLY A 17 4.83 19.43 10.54
CA GLY A 17 4.41 19.90 9.22
C GLY A 17 5.16 21.14 8.73
N GLN A 18 6.28 21.50 9.37
CA GLN A 18 7.01 22.75 9.11
C GLN A 18 8.05 22.67 7.98
N PHE A 19 8.09 21.57 7.21
CA PHE A 19 8.91 21.53 6.00
C PHE A 19 8.32 22.43 4.91
N GLY A 20 9.19 23.19 4.22
CA GLY A 20 8.89 23.64 2.87
C GLY A 20 8.84 22.45 1.91
N GLN A 21 8.68 22.72 0.61
CA GLN A 21 8.41 21.68 -0.38
C GLN A 21 9.55 20.64 -0.45
N ILE A 22 9.33 19.41 0.04
CA ILE A 22 10.28 18.29 -0.10
C ILE A 22 10.29 17.84 -1.56
N LYS A 23 11.49 17.71 -2.15
CA LYS A 23 11.70 17.29 -3.55
C LYS A 23 12.73 16.18 -3.57
N PHE A 24 12.66 15.31 -4.58
CA PHE A 24 13.80 14.45 -4.89
C PHE A 24 14.89 15.30 -5.55
N ALA A 25 16.14 15.16 -5.11
CA ALA A 25 17.26 15.82 -5.76
C ALA A 25 17.54 15.22 -7.15
N ASP A 26 18.33 15.92 -7.97
CA ASP A 26 18.83 15.39 -9.25
C ASP A 26 19.64 14.11 -9.01
N ASN A 27 19.46 13.08 -9.85
CA ASN A 27 19.96 11.72 -9.57
C ASN A 27 19.58 11.24 -8.15
N GLY A 28 18.33 11.46 -7.75
CA GLY A 28 17.84 11.21 -6.39
C GLY A 28 17.87 9.75 -5.93
N LEU A 29 18.30 8.81 -6.76
CA LEU A 29 18.74 7.49 -6.36
C LEU A 29 20.11 7.23 -7.00
N HIS A 30 21.15 7.03 -6.20
CA HIS A 30 22.50 6.70 -6.63
C HIS A 30 23.19 5.85 -5.55
N ASP A 31 23.90 4.80 -5.93
CA ASP A 31 24.67 3.92 -5.02
C ASP A 31 23.91 3.48 -3.76
N ASN A 32 22.68 3.00 -3.93
CA ASN A 32 21.76 2.60 -2.85
C ASN A 32 21.32 3.72 -1.89
N HIS A 33 21.62 4.98 -2.22
CA HIS A 33 21.22 6.16 -1.45
C HIS A 33 20.14 6.95 -2.15
N ILE A 34 19.15 7.40 -1.38
CA ILE A 34 18.09 8.30 -1.85
C ILE A 34 18.42 9.72 -1.39
N ARG A 35 18.34 10.68 -2.32
CA ARG A 35 18.62 12.10 -2.06
C ARG A 35 17.37 12.97 -2.17
N PHE A 36 17.18 13.84 -1.18
CA PHE A 36 16.07 14.78 -1.05
C PHE A 36 16.60 16.20 -0.94
N ALA A 37 15.97 17.13 -1.66
CA ALA A 37 16.14 18.56 -1.45
C ALA A 37 14.96 19.07 -0.64
N VAL A 38 15.25 19.81 0.44
CA VAL A 38 14.26 20.34 1.36
C VAL A 38 14.37 21.86 1.37
N GLU A 39 13.30 22.52 0.95
CA GLU A 39 13.20 23.97 0.99
C GLU A 39 12.95 24.41 2.45
N SER A 40 13.91 25.11 3.03
CA SER A 40 13.80 25.71 4.37
C SER A 40 14.51 27.07 4.38
N LYS A 41 14.64 27.74 5.53
CA LYS A 41 15.46 28.96 5.62
C LYS A 41 16.94 28.73 5.21
N GLN A 42 17.35 27.46 5.14
CA GLN A 42 18.60 26.99 4.51
C GLN A 42 18.24 25.85 3.55
N ASP A 43 18.79 25.86 2.33
CA ASP A 43 18.61 24.72 1.41
C ASP A 43 19.32 23.50 1.99
N LEU A 44 18.55 22.48 2.34
CA LEU A 44 19.05 21.25 2.96
C LEU A 44 18.96 20.12 1.93
N GLU A 45 20.11 19.52 1.60
CA GLU A 45 20.16 18.25 0.88
C GLU A 45 20.32 17.11 1.90
N LEU A 46 19.37 16.19 1.91
CA LEU A 46 19.36 15.00 2.75
C LEU A 46 19.67 13.79 1.88
N SER A 47 20.52 12.89 2.37
CA SER A 47 20.83 11.63 1.70
C SER A 47 20.94 10.51 2.72
N GLY A 48 20.39 9.34 2.41
CA GLY A 48 20.52 8.16 3.26
C GLY A 48 20.35 6.87 2.45
N SER A 49 20.79 5.75 3.03
CA SER A 49 20.60 4.41 2.45
C SER A 49 19.11 4.04 2.40
N MET A 50 18.73 3.06 1.56
CA MET A 50 17.36 2.52 1.56
C MET A 50 16.95 1.84 2.87
N ASP A 51 17.92 1.43 3.69
CA ASP A 51 17.69 0.86 5.02
C ASP A 51 17.60 1.93 6.12
N ASP A 52 17.77 3.20 5.78
CA ASP A 52 17.67 4.31 6.72
C ASP A 52 16.20 4.57 7.08
N GLU A 53 15.91 4.55 8.38
CA GLU A 53 14.58 4.86 8.93
C GLU A 53 14.12 6.26 8.50
N LEU A 54 15.05 7.23 8.45
CA LEU A 54 14.75 8.59 8.02
C LEU A 54 14.32 8.67 6.55
N VAL A 55 15.00 7.91 5.69
CA VAL A 55 14.64 7.82 4.26
C VAL A 55 13.25 7.22 4.14
N THR A 56 12.97 6.17 4.92
CA THR A 56 11.66 5.52 4.94
C THR A 56 10.56 6.48 5.41
N ASP A 57 10.79 7.25 6.49
CA ASP A 57 9.87 8.27 6.99
C ASP A 57 9.58 9.38 5.95
N LEU A 58 10.61 9.82 5.21
CA LEU A 58 10.44 10.81 4.14
C LEU A 58 9.62 10.24 2.97
N LEU A 59 9.82 8.98 2.61
CA LEU A 59 9.02 8.31 1.58
C LEU A 59 7.57 8.15 2.03
N PHE A 60 7.32 7.85 3.30
CA PHE A 60 5.96 7.80 3.87
C PHE A 60 5.29 9.17 3.79
N TYR A 61 5.98 10.23 4.21
CA TYR A 61 5.46 11.59 4.15
C TYR A 61 5.09 11.98 2.71
N LEU A 62 5.99 11.73 1.76
CA LEU A 62 5.74 12.03 0.36
C LEU A 62 4.53 11.26 -0.17
N LEU A 63 4.42 9.96 0.12
CA LEU A 63 3.31 9.13 -0.34
C LEU A 63 1.95 9.57 0.24
N LEU A 64 1.90 10.03 1.49
CA LEU A 64 0.64 10.38 2.14
C LEU A 64 0.20 11.83 1.96
N HIS A 65 1.14 12.76 1.72
CA HIS A 65 0.87 14.19 1.84
C HIS A 65 1.26 15.05 0.63
N ASP A 66 2.15 14.59 -0.24
CA ASP A 66 2.59 15.43 -1.36
C ASP A 66 1.46 15.58 -2.40
N GLN A 67 1.17 16.81 -2.80
CA GLN A 67 0.10 17.11 -3.75
C GLN A 67 0.40 16.60 -5.17
N ASN A 68 1.68 16.41 -5.52
CA ASN A 68 2.09 15.95 -6.83
C ASN A 68 2.02 14.41 -6.95
N PRO A 69 1.13 13.84 -7.78
CA PRO A 69 0.99 12.40 -7.92
C PRO A 69 2.26 11.71 -8.46
N GLY A 70 3.10 12.42 -9.23
CA GLY A 70 4.39 11.90 -9.70
C GLY A 70 5.37 11.65 -8.56
N LYS A 71 5.42 12.53 -7.56
CA LYS A 71 6.26 12.33 -6.37
C LYS A 71 5.73 11.21 -5.48
N ARG A 72 4.41 11.16 -5.25
CA ARG A 72 3.77 10.06 -4.50
C ARG A 72 4.03 8.72 -5.19
N LEU A 73 3.88 8.66 -6.51
CA LEU A 73 4.17 7.47 -7.31
C LEU A 73 5.65 7.06 -7.23
N LYS A 74 6.57 8.03 -7.23
CA LYS A 74 8.00 7.77 -7.02
C LYS A 74 8.28 7.24 -5.61
N ALA A 75 7.62 7.78 -4.59
CA ALA A 75 7.78 7.34 -3.21
C ALA A 75 7.38 5.86 -3.04
N VAL A 76 6.19 5.46 -3.51
CA VAL A 76 5.76 4.05 -3.43
C VAL A 76 6.63 3.10 -4.27
N LYS A 77 7.22 3.57 -5.37
CA LYS A 77 8.20 2.77 -6.14
C LYS A 77 9.49 2.54 -5.35
N LEU A 78 9.98 3.53 -4.62
CA LEU A 78 11.21 3.43 -3.82
C LEU A 78 11.01 2.58 -2.56
N LEU A 79 9.82 2.61 -1.95
CA LEU A 79 9.45 1.73 -0.82
C LEU A 79 9.52 0.24 -1.16
N GLN A 80 9.55 -0.14 -2.44
CA GLN A 80 9.75 -1.55 -2.83
C GLN A 80 11.15 -2.07 -2.51
N ASN A 81 12.12 -1.16 -2.39
CA ASN A 81 13.53 -1.49 -2.18
C ASN A 81 13.96 -1.28 -0.72
N THR A 82 13.06 -0.83 0.15
CA THR A 82 13.32 -0.66 1.58
C THR A 82 13.00 -1.95 2.33
N GLN A 83 13.65 -2.19 3.46
CA GLN A 83 13.36 -3.35 4.31
C GLN A 83 11.86 -3.36 4.72
N PRO A 84 11.13 -4.49 4.54
CA PRO A 84 9.73 -4.58 4.95
C PRO A 84 9.53 -4.34 6.46
N ALA A 85 8.76 -3.31 6.82
CA ALA A 85 8.34 -3.02 8.19
C ALA A 85 6.81 -3.03 8.37
N GLN A 86 6.33 -3.04 9.61
CA GLN A 86 4.88 -2.99 9.90
C GLN A 86 4.30 -1.63 9.50
N GLU A 87 5.03 -0.57 9.76
CA GLU A 87 4.69 0.82 9.43
C GLU A 87 4.52 0.97 7.91
N THR A 88 5.41 0.35 7.11
CA THR A 88 5.30 0.34 5.64
C THR A 88 3.95 -0.21 5.20
N LYS A 89 3.48 -1.31 5.80
CA LYS A 89 2.17 -1.89 5.45
C LYS A 89 1.02 -0.92 5.71
N MET A 90 1.04 -0.24 6.85
CA MET A 90 -0.03 0.70 7.22
C MET A 90 -0.07 1.90 6.27
N VAL A 91 1.10 2.43 5.89
CA VAL A 91 1.23 3.51 4.91
C VAL A 91 0.73 3.08 3.54
N LEU A 92 1.09 1.87 3.08
CA LEU A 92 0.63 1.34 1.80
C LEU A 92 -0.89 1.09 1.78
N ILE A 93 -1.46 0.61 2.89
CA ILE A 93 -2.92 0.45 3.03
C ILE A 93 -3.61 1.82 3.00
N SER A 94 -3.07 2.82 3.69
CA SER A 94 -3.60 4.18 3.63
C SER A 94 -3.60 4.72 2.20
N ALA A 95 -2.48 4.60 1.48
CA ALA A 95 -2.38 5.01 0.09
C ALA A 95 -3.33 4.22 -0.82
N LEU A 96 -3.45 2.91 -0.62
CA LEU A 96 -4.40 2.06 -1.35
C LEU A 96 -5.85 2.51 -1.15
N LEU A 97 -6.24 2.89 0.06
CA LEU A 97 -7.64 3.21 0.36
C LEU A 97 -8.02 4.67 0.07
N THR A 98 -7.05 5.57 -0.06
CA THR A 98 -7.32 7.02 -0.05
C THR A 98 -6.69 7.82 -1.19
N ASP A 99 -5.67 7.32 -1.90
CA ASP A 99 -5.06 8.10 -2.98
C ASP A 99 -6.03 8.25 -4.16
N SER A 100 -6.21 9.48 -4.63
CA SER A 100 -7.07 9.79 -5.77
C SER A 100 -6.56 9.19 -7.09
N ASN A 101 -5.26 8.93 -7.20
CA ASN A 101 -4.66 8.39 -8.41
C ASN A 101 -4.66 6.83 -8.40
N PRO A 102 -5.35 6.17 -9.36
CA PRO A 102 -5.41 4.70 -9.40
C PRO A 102 -4.05 4.05 -9.64
N GLY A 103 -3.09 4.72 -10.29
CA GLY A 103 -1.75 4.20 -10.49
C GLY A 103 -0.96 4.08 -9.18
N ILE A 104 -1.20 4.96 -8.22
CA ILE A 104 -0.60 4.89 -6.88
C ILE A 104 -1.27 3.76 -6.09
N ARG A 105 -2.61 3.70 -6.06
CA ARG A 105 -3.36 2.61 -5.42
C ARG A 105 -2.93 1.24 -5.95
N LEU A 106 -2.84 1.10 -7.27
CA LEU A 106 -2.38 -0.14 -7.94
C LEU A 106 -0.95 -0.51 -7.55
N LYS A 107 -0.04 0.47 -7.44
CA LYS A 107 1.34 0.21 -7.02
C LYS A 107 1.41 -0.19 -5.54
N SER A 108 0.60 0.43 -4.69
CA SER A 108 0.50 0.10 -3.26
C SER A 108 0.00 -1.32 -3.04
N ILE A 109 -1.10 -1.73 -3.69
CA ILE A 109 -1.62 -3.09 -3.54
C ILE A 109 -0.68 -4.15 -4.11
N ARG A 110 0.02 -3.86 -5.21
CA ARG A 110 1.05 -4.75 -5.75
C ARG A 110 2.21 -4.95 -4.77
N LEU A 111 2.64 -3.88 -4.08
CA LEU A 111 3.64 -4.03 -3.02
C LEU A 111 3.06 -4.78 -1.81
N LEU A 112 1.82 -4.50 -1.39
CA LEU A 112 1.16 -5.26 -0.32
C LEU A 112 1.06 -6.76 -0.63
N SER A 113 0.96 -7.14 -1.91
CA SER A 113 0.89 -8.54 -2.35
C SER A 113 2.15 -9.37 -2.07
N THR A 114 3.28 -8.72 -1.73
CA THR A 114 4.53 -9.38 -1.33
C THR A 114 4.57 -9.72 0.16
N TYR A 115 3.64 -9.19 0.95
CA TYR A 115 3.51 -9.48 2.37
C TYR A 115 2.59 -10.68 2.60
N LYS A 116 2.78 -11.37 3.73
CA LYS A 116 1.81 -12.39 4.18
C LYS A 116 0.42 -11.72 4.35
N PRO A 117 -0.65 -12.22 3.72
CA PRO A 117 -1.99 -11.62 3.79
C PRO A 117 -2.64 -11.81 5.17
N GLY A 118 -2.22 -10.98 6.15
CA GLY A 118 -2.86 -10.92 7.46
C GLY A 118 -4.20 -10.18 7.41
N LYS A 119 -4.96 -10.25 8.51
CA LYS A 119 -6.32 -9.69 8.62
C LYS A 119 -6.44 -8.26 8.07
N ILE A 120 -5.54 -7.36 8.44
CA ILE A 120 -5.59 -5.95 8.02
C ILE A 120 -5.47 -5.81 6.49
N ILE A 121 -4.61 -6.60 5.84
CA ILE A 121 -4.48 -6.59 4.37
C ILE A 121 -5.76 -7.13 3.73
N GLN A 122 -6.34 -8.20 4.28
CA GLN A 122 -7.59 -8.75 3.76
C GLN A 122 -8.76 -7.80 3.91
N ASP A 123 -8.90 -7.12 5.06
CA ASP A 123 -9.93 -6.12 5.30
C ASP A 123 -9.81 -4.97 4.29
N ALA A 124 -8.59 -4.49 4.03
CA ALA A 124 -8.34 -3.48 3.00
C ALA A 124 -8.69 -3.99 1.59
N CYS A 125 -8.34 -5.24 1.25
CA CYS A 125 -8.68 -5.83 -0.05
C CYS A 125 -10.20 -5.99 -0.24
N MET A 126 -10.94 -6.38 0.80
CA MET A 126 -12.41 -6.45 0.74
C MET A 126 -13.02 -5.06 0.49
N LYS A 127 -12.52 -4.03 1.17
CA LYS A 127 -12.97 -2.65 0.94
C LYS A 127 -12.67 -2.19 -0.49
N VAL A 128 -11.47 -2.44 -0.99
CA VAL A 128 -11.07 -2.14 -2.38
C VAL A 128 -11.97 -2.86 -3.37
N LEU A 129 -12.23 -4.15 -3.17
CA LEU A 129 -13.06 -4.95 -4.06
C LEU A 129 -14.50 -4.41 -4.14
N LEU A 130 -15.03 -3.85 -3.05
CA LEU A 130 -16.37 -3.30 -2.99
C LEU A 130 -16.49 -1.86 -3.54
N GLU A 131 -15.43 -1.05 -3.41
CA GLU A 131 -15.55 0.41 -3.53
C GLU A 131 -14.60 1.04 -4.56
N ASP A 132 -13.50 0.40 -4.97
CA ASP A 132 -12.55 1.04 -5.88
C ASP A 132 -13.13 1.10 -7.30
N GLU A 133 -13.20 2.29 -7.87
CA GLU A 133 -13.71 2.48 -9.24
C GLU A 133 -12.81 1.83 -10.31
N ASN A 134 -11.51 1.65 -10.03
CA ASN A 134 -10.57 1.09 -10.99
C ASN A 134 -10.52 -0.44 -10.93
N GLU A 135 -10.91 -1.08 -12.03
CA GLU A 135 -10.96 -2.55 -12.13
C GLU A 135 -9.62 -3.24 -11.91
N ALA A 136 -8.48 -2.64 -12.31
CA ALA A 136 -7.17 -3.25 -12.12
C ALA A 136 -6.76 -3.27 -10.64
N VAL A 137 -7.21 -2.28 -9.86
CA VAL A 137 -7.01 -2.24 -8.41
C VAL A 137 -7.89 -3.30 -7.74
N ARG A 138 -9.17 -3.41 -8.14
CA ARG A 138 -10.08 -4.47 -7.66
C ARG A 138 -9.56 -5.88 -7.98
N LEU A 139 -9.07 -6.11 -9.18
CA LEU A 139 -8.45 -7.40 -9.57
C LEU A 139 -7.22 -7.72 -8.72
N SER A 140 -6.38 -6.74 -8.44
CA SER A 140 -5.22 -6.94 -7.55
C SER A 140 -5.64 -7.28 -6.11
N ALA A 141 -6.80 -6.81 -5.66
CA ALA A 141 -7.36 -7.19 -4.36
C ALA A 141 -7.83 -8.65 -4.35
N MET A 142 -8.50 -9.08 -5.43
CA MET A 142 -8.85 -10.49 -5.61
C MET A 142 -7.62 -11.40 -5.57
N ASP A 143 -6.55 -11.03 -6.27
CA ASP A 143 -5.30 -11.82 -6.28
C ASP A 143 -4.70 -12.02 -4.88
N ILE A 144 -4.86 -11.05 -3.97
CA ILE A 144 -4.41 -11.19 -2.57
C ILE A 144 -5.37 -12.05 -1.76
N MET A 145 -6.68 -11.84 -1.94
CA MET A 145 -7.72 -12.58 -1.22
C MET A 145 -7.68 -14.08 -1.55
N GLU A 146 -7.47 -14.45 -2.81
CA GLU A 146 -7.37 -15.84 -3.26
C GLU A 146 -6.15 -16.60 -2.68
N LYS A 147 -5.07 -15.89 -2.30
CA LYS A 147 -3.89 -16.52 -1.67
C LYS A 147 -4.16 -16.98 -0.23
N ALA A 148 -5.16 -16.42 0.42
CA ALA A 148 -5.52 -16.77 1.78
C ALA A 148 -7.04 -16.62 1.98
N PRO A 149 -7.87 -17.46 1.36
CA PRO A 149 -9.32 -17.34 1.45
C PRO A 149 -9.79 -17.46 2.90
N THR A 150 -10.69 -16.58 3.34
CA THR A 150 -11.29 -16.63 4.66
C THR A 150 -12.80 -16.43 4.56
N ALA A 151 -13.57 -17.11 5.44
CA ALA A 151 -15.03 -17.03 5.41
C ALA A 151 -15.59 -15.61 5.61
N SER A 152 -14.82 -14.70 6.24
CA SER A 152 -15.18 -13.28 6.36
C SER A 152 -15.30 -12.56 5.02
N MET A 153 -14.73 -13.11 3.94
CA MET A 153 -14.82 -12.55 2.58
C MET A 153 -16.17 -12.82 1.92
N ILE A 154 -16.92 -13.84 2.36
CA ILE A 154 -18.13 -14.33 1.70
C ILE A 154 -19.14 -13.19 1.42
N PRO A 155 -19.48 -12.29 2.37
CA PRO A 155 -20.42 -11.22 2.10
C PRO A 155 -19.96 -10.28 0.99
N ALA A 156 -18.67 -9.90 0.97
CA ALA A 156 -18.11 -9.03 -0.05
C ALA A 156 -18.14 -9.71 -1.42
N LEU A 157 -17.76 -10.99 -1.49
CA LEU A 157 -17.78 -11.78 -2.72
C LEU A 157 -19.21 -11.96 -3.25
N GLN A 158 -20.22 -12.17 -2.39
CA GLN A 158 -21.62 -12.25 -2.79
C GLN A 158 -22.08 -10.97 -3.48
N VAL A 159 -21.79 -9.81 -2.90
CA VAL A 159 -22.11 -8.51 -3.49
C VAL A 159 -21.43 -8.34 -4.85
N VAL A 160 -20.12 -8.57 -4.91
CA VAL A 160 -19.29 -8.35 -6.10
C VAL A 160 -19.65 -9.32 -7.23
N SER A 161 -19.95 -10.58 -6.90
CA SER A 161 -20.35 -11.61 -7.88
C SER A 161 -21.60 -11.29 -8.68
N VAL A 162 -22.41 -10.33 -8.21
CA VAL A 162 -23.65 -9.89 -8.84
C VAL A 162 -23.53 -8.47 -9.38
N LEU A 163 -22.90 -7.56 -8.62
CA LEU A 163 -22.96 -6.12 -8.87
C LEU A 163 -21.72 -5.51 -9.52
N ASP A 164 -20.57 -6.21 -9.57
CA ASP A 164 -19.38 -5.64 -10.21
C ASP A 164 -19.62 -5.39 -11.70
N LYS A 165 -19.18 -4.22 -12.18
CA LYS A 165 -19.30 -3.82 -13.59
C LYS A 165 -18.42 -4.67 -14.51
N ASN A 166 -17.38 -5.30 -13.99
CA ASN A 166 -16.45 -6.12 -14.75
C ASN A 166 -16.81 -7.61 -14.61
N ASP A 167 -17.17 -8.23 -15.73
CA ASP A 167 -17.62 -9.63 -15.81
C ASP A 167 -16.59 -10.61 -15.25
N PHE A 168 -15.30 -10.37 -15.51
CA PHE A 168 -14.23 -11.23 -15.02
C PHE A 168 -14.09 -11.17 -13.50
N ILE A 169 -14.33 -10.01 -12.87
CA ILE A 169 -14.37 -9.90 -11.41
C ILE A 169 -15.58 -10.67 -10.86
N ARG A 170 -16.75 -10.57 -11.51
CA ARG A 170 -17.94 -11.32 -11.09
C ARG A 170 -17.69 -12.83 -11.14
N ASP A 171 -17.12 -13.33 -12.23
CA ASP A 171 -16.84 -14.74 -12.43
C ASP A 171 -15.84 -15.27 -11.39
N ARG A 172 -14.72 -14.56 -11.16
CA ARG A 172 -13.76 -14.94 -10.11
C ARG A 172 -14.39 -14.93 -8.72
N ALA A 173 -15.28 -13.99 -8.43
CA ALA A 173 -15.95 -13.94 -7.14
C ALA A 173 -16.87 -15.15 -6.94
N GLN A 174 -17.59 -15.57 -7.99
CA GLN A 174 -18.39 -16.80 -7.98
C GLN A 174 -17.53 -18.05 -7.80
N ASP A 175 -16.40 -18.12 -8.50
CA ASP A 175 -15.48 -19.24 -8.36
C ASP A 175 -14.98 -19.35 -6.92
N LEU A 176 -14.53 -18.25 -6.31
CA LEU A 176 -14.07 -18.23 -4.93
C LEU A 176 -15.20 -18.59 -3.93
N LEU A 177 -16.45 -18.18 -4.18
CA LEU A 177 -17.61 -18.61 -3.38
C LEU A 177 -17.87 -20.11 -3.46
N ARG A 178 -17.68 -20.74 -4.62
CA ARG A 178 -17.83 -22.19 -4.77
C ARG A 178 -16.78 -22.95 -3.97
N HIS A 179 -15.55 -22.44 -3.87
CA HIS A 179 -14.51 -23.02 -3.02
C HIS A 179 -14.98 -23.10 -1.56
N PHE A 180 -15.53 -22.01 -1.01
CA PHE A 180 -16.09 -22.02 0.35
C PHE A 180 -17.28 -22.96 0.54
N SER A 181 -18.06 -23.21 -0.51
CA SER A 181 -19.22 -24.11 -0.45
C SER A 181 -18.82 -25.59 -0.49
N MET A 182 -17.68 -25.91 -1.13
CA MET A 182 -17.11 -27.27 -1.18
C MET A 182 -16.46 -27.67 0.15
N ASP A 183 -15.95 -26.70 0.91
CA ASP A 183 -15.28 -26.92 2.19
C ASP A 183 -16.25 -27.10 3.39
N VAL A 184 -17.57 -26.98 3.18
CA VAL A 184 -18.58 -27.32 4.19
C VAL A 184 -19.00 -28.78 4.01
N PRO A 185 -18.67 -29.70 4.95
CA PRO A 185 -19.16 -31.06 4.89
C PRO A 185 -20.69 -31.04 4.89
N ASN A 186 -21.30 -31.66 3.87
CA ASN A 186 -22.75 -31.75 3.76
C ASN A 186 -23.28 -32.69 4.87
N PRO A 187 -23.96 -32.18 5.92
CA PRO A 187 -24.38 -33.02 7.06
C PRO A 187 -25.49 -34.02 6.69
N ARG A 188 -26.03 -33.93 5.46
CA ARG A 188 -27.20 -34.70 5.02
C ARG A 188 -26.87 -36.07 4.43
N LEU A 189 -25.61 -36.47 4.38
CA LEU A 189 -25.21 -37.77 3.82
C LEU A 189 -24.86 -38.84 4.89
N GLU A 190 -24.87 -38.51 6.19
CA GLU A 190 -24.57 -39.49 7.25
C GLU A 190 -25.80 -40.17 7.88
N ILE A 191 -27.03 -39.88 7.43
CA ILE A 191 -28.25 -40.45 8.06
C ILE A 191 -28.68 -41.80 7.44
N ASN A 192 -27.92 -42.36 6.50
CA ASN A 192 -28.21 -43.68 5.92
C ASN A 192 -26.93 -44.51 5.75
N SER A 193 -26.42 -45.09 6.84
CA SER A 193 -25.48 -46.22 6.83
C SER A 193 -25.74 -47.10 8.06
#